data_AF-A0A925UDA7-F1
#
_entry.id   AF-A0A925UDA7-F1
#
_cell.length_a   1.000
_cell.length_b   1.000
_cell.length_c   1.000
_cell.angle_alpha   90.00
_cell.angle_beta   90.00
_cell.angle_gamma   90.00
#
_symmetry.space_group_name_H-M   'P 1'
#
loop_
_entity.id
_entity.type
_entity.pdbx_description
1 polymer ?
#
loop_
_entity_poly.entity_id
_entity_poly.type
_entity_poly.pdbx_seq_one_letter_code
_entity_poly.pdbx_strand_id
1 'polypeptide(L)' 'ETARNEPAELPRIAETLAELRGISLPALAELTSANTRAALPGLA' A
#
# COMPACT_ATOMS: atom_id res chain seq x y z
N GLU A 1 21.65 -12.13 -3.08
CA GLU A 1 20.75 -12.78 -2.11
C GLU A 1 19.30 -12.58 -2.54
N THR A 2 18.49 -13.63 -2.49
CA THR A 2 17.05 -13.52 -2.72
C THR A 2 16.38 -13.40 -1.35
N ALA A 3 15.99 -12.18 -0.97
CA ALA A 3 15.10 -11.98 0.17
C ALA A 3 13.68 -12.36 -0.25
N ARG A 4 12.97 -13.12 0.59
CA ARG A 4 11.57 -13.47 0.35
C ARG A 4 10.70 -12.26 0.65
N ASN A 5 9.73 -11.98 -0.23
CA ASN A 5 8.72 -10.97 0.05
C ASN A 5 7.77 -11.48 1.13
N GLU A 6 7.65 -10.74 2.24
CA GLU A 6 6.85 -11.09 3.42
C GLU A 6 5.97 -9.90 3.84
N PRO A 7 4.83 -10.12 4.53
CA PRO A 7 3.93 -9.04 4.93
C PRO A 7 4.59 -7.94 5.77
N ALA A 8 5.67 -8.26 6.48
CA ALA A 8 6.45 -7.30 7.26
C ALA A 8 7.10 -6.20 6.41
N GLU A 9 7.23 -6.39 5.09
CA GLU A 9 7.78 -5.38 4.17
C GLU A 9 6.75 -4.29 3.78
N LEU A 10 5.46 -4.51 4.02
CA LEU A 10 4.39 -3.59 3.60
C LEU A 10 4.53 -2.17 4.17
N PRO A 11 4.90 -1.94 5.45
CA PRO A 11 5.09 -0.59 5.98
C PRO A 11 6.18 0.19 5.22
N ARG A 12 7.32 -0.46 4.93
CA ARG A 12 8.42 0.14 4.17
C ARG A 12 8.01 0.49 2.73
N ILE A 13 7.25 -0.40 2.08
CA ILE A 13 6.72 -0.15 0.74
C ILE A 13 5.75 1.05 0.78
N ALA A 14 4.89 1.13 1.78
CA ALA A 14 3.97 2.25 1.95
C ALA A 14 4.70 3.58 2.15
N GLU A 15 5.78 3.61 2.94
CA GLU A 15 6.63 4.80 3.11
C GLU A 15 7.21 5.28 1.77
N THR A 16 7.84 4.37 1.03
CA THR A 16 8.41 4.70 -0.29
C THR A 16 7.34 5.21 -1.25
N LEU A 17 6.15 4.60 -1.26
CA LEU A 17 5.04 5.04 -2.10
C LEU A 17 4.50 6.42 -1.70
N ALA A 18 4.43 6.72 -0.41
CA ALA A 18 3.98 8.01 0.11
C ALA A 18 4.93 9.14 -0.31
N GLU A 19 6.25 8.90 -0.17
CA GLU A 19 7.29 9.83 -0.62
C GLU A 19 7.22 10.08 -2.14
N LEU A 20 7.19 9.00 -2.94
CA LEU A 20 7.13 9.11 -4.40
C LEU A 20 5.87 9.84 -4.91
N ARG A 21 4.77 9.76 -4.16
CA ARG A 21 3.50 10.41 -4.50
C ARG A 21 3.31 11.77 -3.85
N GLY A 22 4.19 12.19 -2.94
CA GLY A 22 4.07 13.46 -2.21
C GLY A 22 2.82 13.53 -1.32
N ILE A 23 2.38 12.41 -0.75
CA ILE A 23 1.20 12.33 0.13
C ILE A 23 1.55 11.71 1.48
N SER A 24 0.66 11.90 2.47
CA SER A 24 0.85 11.30 3.79
C SER A 24 0.53 9.79 3.79
N LEU A 25 1.11 9.04 4.73
CA LEU A 25 0.80 7.62 4.93
C LEU A 25 -0.71 7.35 5.16
N PRO A 26 -1.44 8.14 5.96
CA PRO A 26 -2.89 7.97 6.08
C PRO A 26 -3.64 8.18 4.76
N ALA A 27 -3.26 9.21 3.98
CA ALA A 27 -3.86 9.44 2.67
C ALA A 27 -3.57 8.28 1.70
N LEU A 28 -2.35 7.72 1.73
CA LEU A 28 -2.00 6.54 0.95
C LEU A 28 -2.84 5.32 1.35
N ALA A 29 -3.05 5.09 2.65
CA ALA A 29 -3.84 3.97 3.15
C ALA A 29 -5.30 4.04 2.68
N GLU A 30 -5.92 5.23 2.74
CA GLU A 30 -7.28 5.46 2.24
C GLU A 30 -7.39 5.20 0.74
N LEU A 31 -6.49 5.79 -0.05
CA LEU A 31 -6.45 5.62 -1.50
C LEU A 31 -6.22 4.15 -1.88
N THR A 32 -5.28 3.48 -1.23
CA THR A 32 -4.96 2.07 -1.51
C THR A 32 -6.14 1.16 -1.16
N SER A 33 -6.80 1.41 -0.02
CA SER A 33 -7.98 0.64 0.39
C SER A 33 -9.16 0.86 -0.55
N ALA A 34 -9.42 2.10 -0.97
CA ALA A 34 -10.45 2.42 -1.95
C ALA A 34 -10.19 1.75 -3.31
N ASN A 35 -8.95 1.83 -3.81
CA ASN A 35 -8.55 1.19 -5.06
C ASN A 35 -8.71 -0.33 -4.99
N THR A 36 -8.31 -0.94 -3.86
CA THR A 36 -8.42 -2.38 -3.66
C THR A 36 -9.89 -2.83 -3.70
N ARG A 37 -10.79 -2.13 -3.01
CA ARG A 37 -12.24 -2.44 -3.06
C ARG A 37 -12.85 -2.26 -4.45
N ALA A 38 -12.43 -1.23 -5.19
CA ALA A 38 -12.88 -1.01 -6.55
C ALA A 38 -12.38 -2.09 -7.52
N ALA A 39 -11.14 -2.55 -7.35
CA ALA A 39 -10.54 -3.60 -8.18
C ALA A 39 -11.00 -5.02 -7.80
N LEU A 40 -11.35 -5.25 -6.53
CA LEU A 40 -11.79 -6.53 -5.98
C LEU A 40 -13.23 -6.43 -5.44
N PRO A 41 -14.25 -6.40 -6.33
CA PRO A 41 -15.65 -6.38 -5.92
C PRO A 41 -16.01 -7.69 -5.19
N GLY A 42 -16.11 -7.63 -3.86
CA GLY A 42 -16.31 -8.78 -2.98
C GLY A 42 -15.36 -8.82 -1.76
N LEU A 43 -14.41 -7.88 -1.68
CA LEU A 43 -13.53 -7.73 -0.52
C LEU A 43 -14.19 -7.02 0.68
N ALA A 44 -15.30 -6.33 0.46
CA ALA A 44 -16.04 -5.59 1.48
C ALA A 44 -16.97 -6.50 2.31
#